data_AF-A0A945LL85-F1
#
_entry.id   AF-A0A945LL85-F1
#
_cell.length_a   1.000
_cell.length_b   1.000
_cell.length_c   1.000
_cell.angle_alpha   90.00
_cell.angle_beta   90.00
_cell.angle_gamma   90.00
#
_symmetry.space_group_name_H-M   'P 1'
#
loop_
_entity.id
_entity.type
_entity.pdbx_description
1 polymer ?
#
loop_
_entity_poly.entity_id
_entity_poly.type
_entity_poly.pdbx_seq_one_letter_code
_entity_poly.pdbx_strand_id
1 'polypeptide(L)'
;MARIDTWKRNRDFIVEEYKKQNKFIPIINNYYNKLIPFAYYHDRFGIAGLIKRIVFVFINIVGYFKPVPRGPIYKHELFETVTKTTALACQNFMMSLVAEGFDSCPMEGFDEKRIKKILKLNWKCHVVMIFGIGKADIKGVYGERFRIDEDLVIKEV
;
A
#
# COMPACT_ATOMS: atom_id res chain seq x y z
N MET A 1 9.18 -0.66 0.24
CA MET A 1 9.00 0.08 -1.03
C MET A 1 7.69 -0.32 -1.66
N ALA A 2 6.91 0.64 -2.15
CA ALA A 2 5.64 0.38 -2.83
C ALA A 2 5.89 -0.02 -4.30
N ARG A 3 5.28 -1.13 -4.75
CA ARG A 3 5.51 -1.70 -6.08
C ARG A 3 4.19 -2.10 -6.75
N ILE A 4 3.97 -1.62 -7.97
CA ILE A 4 2.79 -1.98 -8.76
C ILE A 4 3.06 -3.10 -9.77
N ASP A 5 4.30 -3.58 -9.88
CA ASP A 5 4.70 -4.67 -10.79
C ASP A 5 4.66 -6.07 -10.16
N THR A 6 4.54 -6.15 -8.83
CA THR A 6 4.60 -7.43 -8.09
C THR A 6 3.24 -8.01 -7.72
N TRP A 7 2.13 -7.36 -8.08
CA TRP A 7 0.80 -7.75 -7.61
C TRP A 7 0.38 -9.16 -8.02
N LYS A 8 0.80 -9.63 -9.22
CA LYS A 8 0.51 -11.00 -9.69
C LYS A 8 1.15 -12.04 -8.79
N ARG A 9 2.46 -11.92 -8.56
CA ARG A 9 3.23 -12.78 -7.64
C ARG A 9 2.62 -12.79 -6.25
N ASN A 10 2.29 -11.61 -5.71
CA ASN A 10 1.72 -11.51 -4.35
C ASN A 10 0.32 -12.14 -4.28
N ARG A 11 -0.52 -11.93 -5.30
CA ARG A 11 -1.82 -12.61 -5.42
C ARG A 11 -1.63 -14.12 -5.44
N ASP A 12 -0.68 -14.63 -6.21
CA ASP A 12 -0.47 -16.07 -6.39
C ASP A 12 -0.08 -16.72 -5.05
N PHE A 13 0.81 -16.10 -4.26
CA PHE A 13 1.13 -16.55 -2.91
C PHE A 13 -0.11 -16.65 -2.00
N ILE A 14 -0.98 -15.63 -2.04
CA ILE A 14 -2.20 -15.62 -1.22
C ILE A 14 -3.18 -16.71 -1.67
N VAL A 15 -3.38 -16.85 -2.99
CA VAL A 15 -4.27 -17.86 -3.56
C VAL A 15 -3.78 -19.28 -3.23
N GLU A 16 -2.48 -19.53 -3.35
CA GLU A 16 -1.88 -20.82 -2.97
C GLU A 16 -2.08 -21.12 -1.49
N GLU A 17 -1.91 -20.14 -0.62
CA GLU A 17 -2.11 -20.30 0.82
C GLU A 17 -3.56 -20.63 1.16
N TYR A 18 -4.54 -19.94 0.56
CA TYR A 18 -5.96 -20.27 0.73
C TYR A 18 -6.31 -21.68 0.25
N LYS A 19 -5.67 -22.13 -0.84
CA LYS A 19 -5.86 -23.50 -1.35
C LYS A 19 -5.29 -24.53 -0.38
N LYS A 20 -4.09 -24.31 0.16
CA LYS A 20 -3.49 -25.19 1.17
C LYS A 20 -4.36 -25.33 2.42
N GLN A 21 -5.02 -24.24 2.83
CA GLN A 21 -5.91 -24.24 3.99
C GLN A 21 -7.32 -24.77 3.70
N ASN A 22 -7.61 -25.26 2.48
CA ASN A 22 -8.97 -25.64 2.02
C ASN A 22 -10.03 -24.54 2.22
N LYS A 23 -9.61 -23.27 2.25
CA LYS A 23 -10.47 -22.08 2.43
C LYS A 23 -10.69 -21.32 1.12
N PHE A 24 -10.47 -21.94 -0.02
CA PHE A 24 -10.60 -21.28 -1.32
C PHE A 24 -12.07 -21.21 -1.77
N ILE A 25 -12.81 -20.26 -1.18
CA ILE A 25 -14.24 -20.03 -1.41
C ILE A 25 -14.45 -19.21 -2.70
N PRO A 26 -15.60 -19.34 -3.41
CA PRO A 26 -15.87 -18.58 -4.64
C PRO A 26 -15.68 -17.06 -4.53
N ILE A 27 -15.94 -16.46 -3.36
CA ILE A 27 -15.74 -15.02 -3.14
C ILE A 27 -14.26 -14.62 -3.21
N ILE A 28 -13.37 -15.43 -2.63
CA ILE A 28 -11.91 -15.26 -2.67
C ILE A 28 -11.44 -15.40 -4.12
N ASN A 29 -11.96 -16.39 -4.84
CA ASN A 29 -11.67 -16.57 -6.26
C ASN A 29 -12.10 -15.35 -7.10
N ASN A 30 -13.33 -14.86 -6.92
CA ASN A 30 -13.80 -13.68 -7.64
C ASN A 30 -12.95 -12.45 -7.33
N TYR A 31 -12.56 -12.26 -6.07
CA TYR A 31 -11.72 -11.13 -5.67
C TYR A 31 -10.33 -11.21 -6.30
N TYR A 32 -9.57 -12.28 -6.04
CA TYR A 32 -8.17 -12.38 -6.46
C TYR A 32 -8.00 -12.68 -7.95
N ASN A 33 -8.89 -13.44 -8.57
CA ASN A 33 -8.75 -13.85 -9.97
C ASN A 33 -9.55 -13.02 -10.96
N LYS A 34 -10.52 -12.21 -10.52
CA LYS A 34 -11.29 -11.31 -11.41
C LYS A 34 -11.07 -9.83 -11.05
N LEU A 35 -11.41 -9.45 -9.82
CA LEU A 35 -11.45 -8.04 -9.42
C LEU A 35 -10.05 -7.42 -9.36
N ILE A 36 -9.10 -8.05 -8.67
CA ILE A 36 -7.72 -7.54 -8.56
C ILE A 36 -7.06 -7.41 -9.94
N PRO A 37 -7.09 -8.42 -10.84
CA PRO A 37 -6.57 -8.28 -12.19
C PRO A 37 -7.20 -7.14 -12.96
N PHE A 38 -8.52 -6.98 -12.88
CA PHE A 38 -9.22 -5.88 -13.51
C PHE A 38 -8.72 -4.53 -12.98
N ALA A 39 -8.68 -4.34 -11.66
CA ALA A 39 -8.33 -3.07 -11.04
C ALA A 39 -6.84 -2.72 -11.15
N TYR A 40 -5.93 -3.70 -11.02
CA TYR A 40 -4.48 -3.45 -10.93
C TYR A 40 -3.77 -3.50 -12.30
N TYR A 41 -4.44 -3.99 -13.34
CA TYR A 41 -3.88 -4.00 -14.68
C TYR A 41 -3.83 -2.58 -15.28
N HIS A 42 -2.64 -2.14 -15.66
CA HIS A 42 -2.44 -0.93 -16.44
C HIS A 42 -1.53 -1.24 -17.63
N ASP A 43 -2.00 -0.88 -18.82
CA ASP A 43 -1.24 -1.02 -20.05
C ASP A 43 -0.28 0.18 -20.24
N ARG A 44 0.69 0.01 -21.13
CA ARG A 44 1.71 1.04 -21.41
C ARG A 44 1.18 2.18 -22.28
N PHE A 45 0.12 1.95 -23.05
CA PHE A 45 -0.42 2.90 -24.04
C PHE A 45 -1.69 3.64 -23.55
N GLY A 46 -2.21 3.30 -22.37
CA GLY A 46 -3.38 3.92 -21.75
C GLY A 46 -4.74 3.41 -22.24
N ILE A 47 -4.80 2.38 -23.08
CA ILE A 47 -6.04 1.84 -23.66
C ILE A 47 -6.92 1.20 -22.59
N ALA A 48 -6.33 0.38 -21.71
CA ALA A 48 -7.05 -0.21 -20.58
C ALA A 48 -7.51 0.87 -19.60
N GLY A 49 -6.75 1.96 -19.48
CA GLY A 49 -7.15 3.15 -18.73
C GLY A 49 -8.41 3.80 -19.28
N LEU A 50 -8.54 3.94 -20.60
CA LEU A 50 -9.74 4.49 -21.24
C LEU A 50 -10.98 3.60 -21.01
N ILE A 51 -10.82 2.28 -21.18
CA ILE A 51 -11.91 1.32 -20.92
C ILE A 51 -12.36 1.42 -19.46
N LYS A 52 -11.42 1.46 -18.51
CA LYS A 52 -11.73 1.63 -17.09
C LYS A 52 -12.47 2.92 -16.79
N ARG A 53 -12.15 4.02 -17.47
CA ARG A 53 -12.88 5.29 -17.31
C ARG A 53 -14.33 5.17 -17.74
N ILE A 54 -14.61 4.47 -18.85
CA ILE A 54 -15.98 4.21 -19.28
C ILE A 54 -16.72 3.38 -18.23
N VAL A 55 -16.12 2.26 -17.78
CA VAL A 55 -16.70 1.42 -16.72
C VAL A 55 -16.93 2.21 -15.44
N PHE A 56 -16.01 3.10 -15.07
CA PHE A 56 -16.12 3.95 -13.90
C PHE A 56 -17.34 4.87 -13.95
N VAL A 57 -17.68 5.45 -15.10
CA VAL A 57 -18.90 6.26 -15.24
C VAL A 57 -20.14 5.45 -14.84
N PHE A 58 -20.25 4.21 -15.33
CA PHE A 58 -21.34 3.31 -14.94
C PHE A 58 -21.32 2.96 -13.45
N ILE A 59 -20.14 2.66 -12.88
CA ILE A 59 -19.99 2.36 -11.45
C ILE A 59 -20.40 3.55 -10.57
N ASN A 60 -20.11 4.79 -10.97
CA ASN A 60 -20.55 5.97 -10.21
C ASN A 60 -22.06 6.10 -10.18
N ILE A 61 -22.73 5.87 -11.31
CA ILE A 61 -24.19 5.91 -11.39
C ILE A 61 -24.78 4.87 -10.44
N VAL A 62 -24.31 3.62 -10.50
CA VAL A 62 -24.74 2.57 -9.55
C VAL A 62 -24.37 2.94 -8.12
N GLY A 63 -23.23 3.61 -7.93
CA GLY A 63 -22.70 4.04 -6.66
C GLY A 63 -23.55 5.07 -5.92
N TYR A 64 -24.47 5.76 -6.60
CA TYR A 64 -25.48 6.61 -5.94
C TYR A 64 -26.56 5.78 -5.26
N PHE A 65 -26.85 4.57 -5.76
CA PHE A 65 -27.92 3.72 -5.25
C PHE A 65 -27.41 2.59 -4.36
N LYS A 66 -26.13 2.19 -4.49
CA LYS A 66 -25.54 1.07 -3.74
C LYS A 66 -24.08 1.34 -3.37
N PRO A 67 -23.60 0.83 -2.22
CA PRO A 67 -22.19 0.89 -1.87
C PRO A 67 -21.38 0.00 -2.81
N VAL A 68 -20.45 0.62 -3.56
CA VAL A 68 -19.57 -0.08 -4.50
C VAL A 68 -18.16 0.49 -4.42
N PRO A 69 -17.11 -0.33 -4.56
CA PRO A 69 -15.73 0.15 -4.65
C PRO A 69 -15.53 0.92 -5.95
N ARG A 70 -14.99 2.15 -5.85
CA ARG A 70 -14.86 3.10 -6.98
C ARG A 70 -13.44 3.24 -7.54
N GLY A 71 -12.47 2.48 -7.04
CA GLY A 71 -11.08 2.55 -7.52
C GLY A 71 -10.28 1.30 -7.19
N PRO A 72 -9.00 1.21 -7.63
CA PRO A 72 -8.25 2.21 -8.40
C PRO A 72 -8.51 2.17 -9.93
N ILE A 73 -8.59 3.34 -10.55
CA ILE A 73 -8.80 3.56 -12.00
C ILE A 73 -7.51 4.03 -12.65
N TYR A 74 -6.81 4.95 -11.96
CA TYR A 74 -5.59 5.57 -12.43
C TYR A 74 -4.36 4.96 -11.77
N LYS A 75 -3.24 5.06 -12.46
CA LYS A 75 -1.95 4.56 -11.95
C LYS A 75 -1.53 5.22 -10.64
N HIS A 76 -1.85 6.50 -10.43
CA HIS A 76 -1.51 7.21 -9.19
C HIS A 76 -2.36 6.71 -8.00
N GLU A 77 -3.64 6.41 -8.19
CA GLU A 77 -4.50 5.80 -7.16
C GLU A 77 -4.03 4.40 -6.79
N LEU A 78 -3.55 3.63 -7.79
CA LEU A 78 -2.94 2.35 -7.52
C LEU A 78 -1.66 2.52 -6.68
N PHE A 79 -0.82 3.51 -7.00
CA PHE A 79 0.35 3.84 -6.19
C PHE A 79 -0.03 4.28 -4.78
N GLU A 80 -1.06 5.10 -4.62
CA GLU A 80 -1.57 5.49 -3.31
C GLU A 80 -1.98 4.27 -2.48
N THR A 81 -2.70 3.33 -3.10
CA THR A 81 -3.11 2.07 -2.45
C THR A 81 -1.90 1.27 -1.97
N VAL A 82 -0.92 1.03 -2.84
CA VAL A 82 0.28 0.25 -2.45
C VAL A 82 1.19 0.99 -1.48
N THR A 83 1.21 2.33 -1.53
CA THR A 83 1.93 3.18 -0.58
C THR A 83 1.32 3.08 0.81
N LYS A 84 -0.03 3.14 0.94
CA LYS A 84 -0.72 2.94 2.23
C LYS A 84 -0.41 1.58 2.83
N THR A 85 -0.51 0.50 2.05
CA THR A 85 -0.14 -0.84 2.52
C THR A 85 1.33 -0.94 2.93
N THR A 86 2.23 -0.29 2.18
CA THR A 86 3.65 -0.25 2.53
C THR A 86 3.90 0.53 3.83
N ALA A 87 3.22 1.67 4.02
CA ALA A 87 3.32 2.47 5.24
C ALA A 87 2.82 1.70 6.48
N LEU A 88 1.75 0.91 6.36
CA LEU A 88 1.29 0.03 7.43
C LEU A 88 2.31 -1.07 7.76
N ALA A 89 2.92 -1.69 6.73
CA ALA A 89 3.98 -2.67 6.94
C ALA A 89 5.21 -2.04 7.61
N CYS A 90 5.55 -0.82 7.23
CA CYS A 90 6.58 0.00 7.84
C CYS A 90 6.28 0.29 9.32
N GLN A 91 5.05 0.66 9.66
CA GLN A 91 4.63 0.85 11.05
C GLN A 91 4.75 -0.43 11.86
N ASN A 92 4.28 -1.57 11.33
CA ASN A 92 4.43 -2.87 11.99
C ASN A 92 5.90 -3.19 12.26
N PHE A 93 6.77 -2.95 11.28
CA PHE A 93 8.20 -3.15 11.43
C PHE A 93 8.81 -2.25 12.52
N MET A 94 8.45 -0.97 12.58
CA MET A 94 8.90 -0.06 13.66
C MET A 94 8.45 -0.55 15.04
N MET A 95 7.22 -1.04 15.19
CA MET A 95 6.73 -1.61 16.44
C MET A 95 7.51 -2.88 16.83
N SER A 96 7.81 -3.75 15.86
CA SER A 96 8.63 -4.94 16.09
C SER A 96 10.05 -4.60 16.54
N LEU A 97 10.67 -3.57 15.97
CA LEU A 97 12.01 -3.13 16.40
C LEU A 97 12.02 -2.71 17.88
N VAL A 98 11.03 -1.93 18.30
CA VAL A 98 10.88 -1.51 19.70
C VAL A 98 10.68 -2.71 20.62
N ALA A 99 9.88 -3.70 20.19
CA ALA A 99 9.68 -4.93 20.95
C ALA A 99 10.97 -5.75 21.14
N GLU A 100 11.89 -5.69 20.17
CA GLU A 100 13.22 -6.33 20.22
C GLU A 100 14.30 -5.44 20.87
N GLY A 101 13.94 -4.28 21.42
CA GLY A 101 14.88 -3.37 22.11
C GLY A 101 15.75 -2.53 21.17
N PHE A 102 15.29 -2.30 19.94
CA PHE A 102 15.91 -1.40 18.97
C PHE A 102 15.02 -0.18 18.71
N ASP A 103 15.66 0.89 18.25
CA ASP A 103 15.01 2.13 17.83
C ASP A 103 15.08 2.28 16.31
N SER A 104 14.18 3.12 15.79
CA SER A 104 14.16 3.47 14.38
C SER A 104 13.79 4.93 14.13
N CYS A 105 14.31 5.49 13.05
CA CYS A 105 13.99 6.82 12.56
C CYS A 105 13.47 6.70 11.11
N PRO A 106 12.15 6.79 10.89
CA PRO A 106 11.59 6.85 9.54
C PRO A 106 11.87 8.23 8.92
N MET A 107 12.38 8.24 7.70
CA MET A 107 12.74 9.45 6.96
C MET A 107 12.09 9.44 5.57
N GLU A 108 11.38 10.52 5.26
CA GLU A 108 10.78 10.78 3.94
C GLU A 108 11.58 11.79 3.09
N GLY A 109 12.39 12.63 3.74
CA GLY A 109 13.20 13.66 3.10
C GLY A 109 14.47 13.12 2.43
N PHE A 110 14.33 12.36 1.36
CA PHE A 110 15.46 11.78 0.60
C PHE A 110 15.35 11.99 -0.92
N ASP A 111 16.47 11.91 -1.63
CA ASP A 111 16.50 11.94 -3.10
C ASP A 111 16.10 10.57 -3.67
N GLU A 112 14.82 10.42 -3.98
CA GLU A 112 14.27 9.16 -4.50
C GLU A 112 14.97 8.70 -5.80
N LYS A 113 15.36 9.63 -6.69
CA LYS A 113 15.99 9.26 -7.97
C LYS A 113 17.35 8.61 -7.74
N ARG A 114 18.16 9.16 -6.82
CA ARG A 114 19.45 8.58 -6.44
C ARG A 114 19.29 7.23 -5.77
N ILE A 115 18.35 7.10 -4.83
CA ILE A 115 18.08 5.83 -4.15
C ILE A 115 17.64 4.75 -5.15
N LYS A 116 16.74 5.08 -6.07
CA LYS A 116 16.32 4.17 -7.14
C LYS A 116 17.49 3.72 -7.99
N LYS A 117 18.44 4.60 -8.31
CA LYS A 117 19.66 4.25 -9.06
C LYS A 117 20.56 3.31 -8.28
N ILE A 118 20.83 3.60 -7.01
CA ILE A 118 21.69 2.78 -6.13
C ILE A 118 21.13 1.37 -5.98
N LEU A 119 19.82 1.25 -5.73
CA LEU A 119 19.14 -0.01 -5.49
C LEU A 119 18.64 -0.70 -6.77
N LYS A 120 18.97 -0.16 -7.96
CA LYS A 120 18.57 -0.68 -9.27
C LYS A 120 17.05 -0.88 -9.41
N LEU A 121 16.28 0.08 -8.91
CA LEU A 121 14.81 0.05 -8.86
C LEU A 121 14.21 0.67 -10.13
N ASN A 122 13.11 0.10 -10.60
CA ASN A 122 12.44 0.55 -11.82
C ASN A 122 11.40 1.66 -11.54
N TRP A 123 10.84 2.24 -12.61
CA TRP A 123 9.82 3.31 -12.56
C TRP A 123 8.44 2.85 -12.06
N LYS A 124 8.23 1.55 -11.84
CA LYS A 124 6.98 0.97 -11.29
C LYS A 124 7.03 0.87 -9.76
N CYS A 125 7.99 1.54 -9.14
CA CYS A 125 8.21 1.50 -7.70
C CYS A 125 8.29 2.92 -7.12
N HIS A 126 7.81 3.10 -5.89
CA HIS A 126 8.02 4.30 -5.09
C HIS A 126 8.69 3.95 -3.75
N VAL A 127 9.79 4.64 -3.44
CA VAL A 127 10.40 4.57 -2.10
C VAL A 127 9.48 5.35 -1.18
N VAL A 128 8.89 4.67 -0.19
CA VAL A 128 7.92 5.28 0.72
C VAL A 128 8.63 5.98 1.86
N MET A 129 9.56 5.28 2.51
CA MET A 129 10.40 5.82 3.58
C MET A 129 11.71 5.03 3.67
N ILE A 130 12.71 5.64 4.28
CA ILE A 130 13.99 5.02 4.64
C ILE A 130 14.05 4.95 6.17
N PHE A 131 14.65 3.89 6.71
CA PHE A 131 14.84 3.74 8.14
C PHE A 131 16.32 3.84 8.50
N GLY A 132 16.64 4.69 9.48
CA GLY A 132 17.78 4.44 10.35
C GLY A 132 17.35 3.47 11.45
N ILE A 133 18.13 2.42 11.72
CA ILE A 133 17.82 1.41 12.75
C ILE A 133 19.07 1.20 13.59
N GLY A 134 18.91 1.12 14.91
CA GLY A 134 20.01 0.92 15.84
C GLY A 134 19.55 1.01 17.28
N LYS A 135 20.49 1.16 18.21
CA LYS A 135 20.17 1.56 19.59
C LYS A 135 20.11 3.08 19.65
N ALA A 136 19.10 3.65 20.34
CA ALA A 136 19.06 5.08 20.55
C ALA A 136 20.28 5.56 21.34
N ASP A 137 20.85 6.67 20.88
CA ASP A 137 21.73 7.49 21.70
C ASP A 137 20.86 8.30 22.67
N ILE A 138 21.28 8.41 23.93
CA ILE A 138 20.63 9.24 24.95
C ILE A 138 20.45 10.70 24.48
N LYS A 139 21.35 11.18 23.61
CA LYS A 139 21.30 12.53 23.03
C LYS A 139 20.36 12.65 21.82
N GLY A 140 19.87 11.53 21.28
CA GLY A 140 18.99 11.49 20.11
C GLY A 140 17.53 11.76 20.43
N VAL A 141 17.15 11.75 21.71
CA VAL A 141 15.80 12.06 22.19
C VAL A 141 15.76 13.49 22.69
N TYR A 142 15.12 14.38 21.92
CA TYR A 142 15.13 15.83 22.18
C TYR A 142 14.03 16.31 23.13
N GLY A 143 13.09 15.44 23.50
CA GLY A 143 11.99 15.82 24.39
C GLY A 143 11.02 14.67 24.63
N GLU A 144 10.02 14.94 25.47
CA GLU A 144 8.94 13.99 25.76
C GLU A 144 8.06 13.74 24.53
N ARG A 145 7.39 12.59 24.51
CA ARG A 145 6.49 12.23 23.42
C ARG A 145 5.28 13.13 23.42
N PHE A 146 5.14 13.92 22.38
CA PHE A 146 3.94 14.71 22.12
C PHE A 146 2.88 13.89 21.35
N ARG A 147 1.62 14.01 21.77
CA ARG A 147 0.43 13.51 21.06
C ARG A 147 -0.65 14.59 21.13
N ILE A 148 -1.47 14.67 20.09
CA ILE A 148 -2.63 15.58 20.04
C ILE A 148 -3.72 15.01 20.96
N ASP A 149 -4.53 15.90 21.54
CA ASP A 149 -5.68 15.53 22.36
C ASP A 149 -6.66 14.61 21.60
N GLU A 150 -7.25 13.67 22.32
CA GLU A 150 -8.11 12.61 21.80
C GLU A 150 -9.40 13.16 21.20
N ASP A 151 -9.93 14.27 21.76
CA ASP A 151 -11.13 14.94 21.29
C ASP A 151 -11.03 15.44 19.83
N LEU A 152 -9.80 15.72 19.37
CA LEU A 152 -9.51 16.15 18.00
C LEU A 152 -9.28 14.99 17.03
N VAL A 153 -8.98 13.79 17.52
CA VAL A 153 -8.58 12.64 16.67
C VAL A 153 -9.53 11.44 16.74
N ILE A 154 -10.42 11.36 17.74
CA ILE A 154 -11.40 10.28 17.92
C ILE A 154 -12.81 10.83 17.75
N LYS A 155 -13.56 10.25 16.82
CA LYS A 155 -15.00 10.50 16.66
C LYS A 155 -15.78 9.27 17.13
N GLU A 156 -16.43 9.37 18.27
CA GLU A 156 -17.39 8.38 18.74
C GLU A 156 -18.72 8.57 17.98
N VAL A 157 -19.27 7.48 17.42
CA VAL A 157 -20.49 7.45 16.58
C VAL A 157 -21.39 6.32 17.06
#